data_AF-A0ABD5DXA0-F1
#
_entry.id   AF-A0ABD5DXA0-F1
#
_cell.length_a   1.000
_cell.length_b   1.000
_cell.length_c   1.000
_cell.angle_alpha   90.00
_cell.angle_beta   90.00
_cell.angle_gamma   90.00
#
_symmetry.space_group_name_H-M   'P 1'
#
loop_
_entity.id
_entity.type
_entity.pdbx_description
1 polymer ?
#
loop_
_entity_poly.entity_id
_entity_poly.type
_entity_poly.pdbx_seq_one_letter_code
_entity_poly.pdbx_strand_id
1 'polypeptide(L)' 'MERLKRMSVFAKVVELGSFTAAARQLQMSVSSISQT' A
#
# COMPACT_ATOMS: atom_id res chain seq x y z
N MET A 1 -11.61 -7.69 -8.89
CA MET A 1 -10.16 -7.71 -8.62
C MET A 1 -9.64 -6.42 -7.96
N GLU A 2 -10.15 -5.24 -8.28
CA GLU A 2 -9.64 -3.97 -7.71
C GLU A 2 -9.75 -3.84 -6.18
N ARG A 3 -10.87 -4.30 -5.59
CA ARG A 3 -11.05 -4.29 -4.13
C ARG A 3 -10.02 -5.15 -3.39
N LEU A 4 -9.69 -6.32 -3.96
CA LEU A 4 -8.70 -7.23 -3.38
C LEU A 4 -7.30 -6.58 -3.41
N LYS A 5 -6.96 -5.92 -4.52
CA LYS A 5 -5.70 -5.16 -4.64
C LYS A 5 -5.59 -4.05 -3.59
N ARG A 6 -6.66 -3.28 -3.37
CA ARG A 6 -6.71 -2.25 -2.31
C ARG A 6 -6.53 -2.84 -0.92
N MET A 7 -7.22 -3.95 -0.62
CA MET A 7 -7.06 -4.65 0.66
C MET A 7 -5.63 -5.15 0.87
N SER A 8 -4.97 -5.67 -0.16
CA SER A 8 -3.57 -6.11 -0.05
C SER A 8 -2.62 -4.94 0.23
N VAL A 9 -2.82 -3.79 -0.40
CA VAL A 9 -2.03 -2.58 -0.13
C VAL A 9 -2.27 -2.09 1.30
N PHE A 10 -3.54 -2.01 1.72
CA PHE A 10 -3.91 -1.60 3.08
C PHE A 10 -3.30 -2.53 4.14
N ALA A 11 -3.41 -3.85 3.96
CA ALA A 11 -2.83 -4.83 4.87
C ALA A 11 -1.31 -4.61 5.05
N LYS A 12 -0.61 -4.28 3.95
CA LYS A 12 0.84 -4.02 3.99
C LYS A 12 1.18 -2.71 4.71
N VAL A 13 0.37 -1.66 4.54
CA VAL A 13 0.53 -0.40 5.27
C VAL A 13 0.33 -0.61 6.77
N VAL A 14 -0.70 -1.36 7.16
CA VAL A 14 -0.99 -1.66 8.57
C VAL A 14 0.11 -2.53 9.20
N GLU A 15 0.59 -3.56 8.49
CA GLU A 15 1.69 -4.42 8.94
C GLU A 15 2.96 -3.61 9.22
N LEU A 16 3.29 -2.65 8.35
CA LEU A 16 4.53 -1.87 8.46
C LEU A 16 4.37 -0.57 9.26
N GLY A 17 3.14 -0.15 9.56
CA GLY A 17 2.83 1.13 10.20
C GLY A 17 3.29 2.36 9.41
N SER A 18 3.62 2.22 8.11
CA SER A 18 4.22 3.28 7.31
C SER A 18 3.89 3.17 5.83
N PHE A 19 3.30 4.22 5.28
CA PHE A 19 3.04 4.37 3.85
C PHE A 19 4.33 4.34 3.02
N THR A 20 5.40 4.99 3.50
CA THR A 20 6.69 5.03 2.80
C THR A 20 7.36 3.65 2.75
N ALA A 21 7.29 2.88 3.85
CA ALA A 21 7.83 1.54 3.88
C ALA A 21 7.05 0.58 2.96
N ALA A 22 5.71 0.68 2.97
CA ALA A 22 4.85 -0.10 2.07
C ALA A 22 5.10 0.25 0.60
N ALA A 23 5.23 1.54 0.27
CA ALA A 23 5.54 2.03 -1.07
C ALA A 23 6.87 1.47 -1.59
N ARG A 24 7.90 1.47 -0.75
CA ARG A 24 9.20 0.88 -1.08
C ARG A 24 9.12 -0.62 -1.34
N GLN A 25 8.37 -1.39 -0.53
CA GLN A 25 8.23 -2.84 -0.72
C GLN A 25 7.38 -3.20 -1.93
N LEU A 26 6.33 -2.42 -2.21
CA LEU A 26 5.40 -2.66 -3.32
C LEU A 26 5.88 -2.04 -4.64
N GLN A 27 7.03 -1.37 -4.65
CA GLN A 27 7.56 -0.61 -5.80
C GLN A 27 6.53 0.38 -6.37
N MET A 28 5.83 1.05 -5.47
CA MET A 28 4.82 2.06 -5.80
C MET A 28 5.23 3.42 -5.23
N SER A 29 4.66 4.49 -5.78
CA SER A 29 4.75 5.81 -5.16
C SER A 29 3.86 5.88 -3.92
N VAL A 30 4.29 6.64 -2.91
CA VAL A 30 3.49 6.89 -1.69
C VAL A 30 2.13 7.49 -2.03
N SER A 31 2.07 8.41 -3.01
CA SER A 31 0.83 8.98 -3.52
C SER A 31 -0.11 7.92 -4.09
N SER A 32 0.41 6.98 -4.88
CA SER A 32 -0.38 5.87 -5.42
C SER A 32 -0.96 4.98 -4.33
N ILE A 33 -0.23 4.72 -3.24
CA ILE A 33 -0.75 3.96 -2.09
C ILE A 33 -1.83 4.75 -1.35
N SER A 34 -1.63 6.05 -1.12
CA SER A 34 -2.61 6.90 -0.42
C SER A 34 -3.95 7.02 -1.17
N GLN A 35 -3.93 6.93 -2.49
CA GLN A 35 -5.11 7.03 -3.37
C GLN A 35 -5.79 5.68 -3.67
N THR A 36 -5.21 4.56 -3.25
CA THR A 36 -5.70 3.20 -3.52
C THR A 36 -6.74 2.80 -2.47
#